data_AF-A0ABD3K1R2-F1
#
_entry.id   AF-A0ABD3K1R2-F1
#
_cell.length_a   1.000
_cell.length_b   1.000
_cell.length_c   1.000
_cell.angle_alpha   90.00
_cell.angle_beta   90.00
_cell.angle_gamma   90.00
#
_symmetry.space_group_name_H-M   'P 1'
#
loop_
_entity.id
_entity.type
_entity.pdbx_description
1 polymer ?
#
loop_
_entity_poly.entity_id
_entity_poly.type
_entity_poly.pdbx_seq_one_letter_code
_entity_poly.pdbx_strand_id
1 'polypeptide(L)'
;MAFEKLPYYPFFYFIFVMFVLNLSIASDTLSSGRSTKNGEKLVSTDQRFELGFFSPGNSKNRYFGMWYKISPETVVWVANRDKPLTDSHGFLTFSHDGDLVLVDQSKSVVWSSNLSRVVKNPVAQLLDTGNLVLRENFSLNSDDYRWQSFDHPSDTLLPDMKLGWDVKIGFERCLTSWKSKDDPSPGDYTFRLNINELP
;
A
#
# COMPACT_ATOMS: atom_id res chain seq x y z
N MET A 1 -24.70 -63.28 -9.38
CA MET A 1 -24.54 -61.91 -9.91
C MET A 1 -24.20 -61.02 -8.73
N ALA A 2 -22.92 -60.77 -8.47
CA ALA A 2 -22.45 -59.93 -7.37
C ALA A 2 -21.94 -58.62 -7.97
N PHE A 3 -22.56 -57.50 -7.60
CA PHE A 3 -22.08 -56.17 -7.95
C PHE A 3 -20.91 -55.82 -7.02
N GLU A 4 -19.71 -55.75 -7.57
CA GLU A 4 -18.57 -55.15 -6.88
C GLU A 4 -18.85 -53.67 -6.63
N LYS A 5 -18.89 -53.26 -5.36
CA LYS A 5 -18.93 -51.85 -4.98
C LYS A 5 -17.52 -51.28 -5.15
N LEU A 6 -17.34 -50.45 -6.17
CA LEU A 6 -16.12 -49.66 -6.31
C LEU A 6 -15.95 -48.74 -5.09
N PRO A 7 -14.77 -48.71 -4.45
CA PRO A 7 -14.57 -48.02 -3.18
C PRO A 7 -14.50 -46.49 -3.33
N TYR A 8 -15.07 -45.81 -2.34
CA TYR A 8 -15.26 -44.35 -2.17
C TYR A 8 -13.95 -43.52 -2.04
N TYR A 9 -12.89 -43.86 -2.76
CA TYR A 9 -11.58 -43.19 -2.66
C TYR A 9 -11.45 -41.76 -3.26
N PRO A 10 -12.26 -41.26 -4.21
CA PRO A 10 -11.98 -39.93 -4.79
C PRO A 10 -12.25 -38.78 -3.80
N PHE A 11 -13.12 -38.99 -2.80
CA PHE A 11 -13.49 -37.94 -1.85
C PHE A 11 -12.39 -37.65 -0.81
N PHE A 12 -11.70 -38.70 -0.33
CA PHE A 12 -10.60 -38.56 0.63
C PHE A 12 -9.36 -37.90 0.00
N TYR A 13 -9.08 -38.20 -1.27
CA TYR A 13 -7.97 -37.57 -1.99
C TYR A 13 -8.21 -36.07 -2.20
N PHE A 14 -9.46 -35.68 -2.51
CA PHE A 14 -9.83 -34.27 -2.70
C PHE A 14 -9.68 -33.43 -1.42
N ILE A 15 -10.09 -33.96 -0.27
CA ILE A 15 -9.95 -33.28 1.04
C ILE A 15 -8.47 -33.14 1.42
N PHE A 16 -7.65 -34.16 1.16
CA PHE A 16 -6.21 -34.10 1.44
C PHE A 16 -5.53 -33.00 0.62
N VAL A 17 -5.83 -32.90 -0.68
CA VAL A 17 -5.27 -31.85 -1.56
C VAL A 17 -5.66 -30.43 -1.10
N MET A 18 -6.89 -30.23 -0.63
CA MET A 18 -7.33 -28.95 -0.05
C MET A 18 -6.60 -28.62 1.27
N PHE A 19 -6.19 -29.62 2.05
CA PHE A 19 -5.41 -29.43 3.28
C PHE A 19 -3.93 -29.11 3.00
N VAL A 20 -3.38 -29.54 1.86
CA VAL A 20 -2.01 -29.18 1.44
C VAL A 20 -1.95 -27.77 0.85
N LEU A 21 -3.03 -27.29 0.25
CA LEU A 21 -3.15 -25.93 -0.27
C LEU A 21 -3.52 -24.96 0.86
N ASN A 22 -2.52 -24.53 1.64
CA ASN A 22 -2.66 -23.36 2.51
C ASN A 22 -2.86 -22.10 1.65
N LEU A 23 -4.10 -21.82 1.24
CA LEU A 23 -4.49 -20.55 0.67
C LEU A 23 -4.46 -19.48 1.77
N SER A 24 -3.30 -18.85 1.97
CA SER A 24 -3.22 -17.62 2.75
C SER A 24 -3.74 -16.48 1.90
N ILE A 25 -4.89 -15.93 2.29
CA ILE A 25 -5.40 -14.68 1.72
C ILE A 25 -4.64 -13.54 2.39
N ALA A 26 -3.96 -12.72 1.61
CA ALA A 26 -3.31 -11.53 2.11
C ALA A 26 -4.37 -10.54 2.63
N SER A 27 -4.11 -9.95 3.81
CA SER A 27 -5.01 -8.99 4.46
C SER A 27 -5.02 -7.67 3.69
N ASP A 28 -6.16 -6.98 3.68
CA ASP A 28 -6.27 -5.59 3.21
C ASP A 28 -5.88 -4.59 4.31
N THR A 29 -5.73 -5.07 5.56
CA THR A 29 -5.49 -4.24 6.74
C THR A 29 -4.19 -4.59 7.48
N LEU A 30 -3.58 -3.55 8.06
CA LEU A 30 -2.51 -3.60 9.04
C LEU A 30 -2.98 -2.91 10.32
N SER A 31 -2.99 -3.62 11.45
CA SER A 31 -3.38 -3.09 12.76
C SER A 31 -2.18 -2.72 13.62
N SER A 32 -2.40 -1.88 14.63
CA SER A 32 -1.38 -1.57 15.65
C SER A 32 -0.79 -2.83 16.30
N GLY A 33 0.52 -2.80 16.57
CA GLY A 33 1.30 -3.93 17.09
C GLY A 33 1.70 -4.98 16.04
N ARG A 34 1.21 -4.86 14.79
CA ARG A 34 1.69 -5.66 13.65
C ARG A 34 2.62 -4.85 12.77
N SER A 35 3.43 -5.55 11.98
CA SER A 35 4.31 -4.96 10.99
C SER A 35 4.18 -5.69 9.66
N THR A 36 4.36 -4.99 8.54
CA THR A 36 4.58 -5.60 7.23
C THR A 36 6.08 -5.59 6.92
N LYS A 37 6.66 -6.76 6.64
CA LYS A 37 8.08 -6.94 6.30
C LYS A 37 8.27 -7.24 4.82
N ASN A 38 9.53 -7.30 4.39
CA ASN A 38 9.86 -7.73 3.04
C ASN A 38 9.25 -9.11 2.70
N GLY A 39 8.55 -9.18 1.56
CA GLY A 39 7.83 -10.37 1.10
C GLY A 39 6.36 -10.43 1.53
N GLU A 40 5.98 -9.69 2.56
CA GLU A 40 4.58 -9.52 2.96
C GLU A 40 3.93 -8.37 2.19
N LYS A 41 2.63 -8.48 1.96
CA LYS A 41 1.84 -7.50 1.20
C LYS A 41 0.48 -7.31 1.83
N LEU A 42 -0.07 -6.10 1.68
CA LEU A 42 -1.51 -5.88 1.77
C LEU A 42 -2.11 -6.00 0.38
N VAL A 43 -3.32 -6.57 0.30
CA VAL A 43 -4.03 -6.73 -0.98
C VAL A 43 -5.44 -6.22 -0.80
N SER A 44 -5.93 -5.39 -1.72
CA SER A 44 -7.30 -4.89 -1.67
C SER A 44 -8.29 -6.05 -1.68
N THR A 45 -9.48 -5.85 -1.13
CA THR A 45 -10.48 -6.92 -0.97
C THR A 45 -10.84 -7.53 -2.32
N ASP A 46 -11.03 -6.68 -3.33
CA ASP A 46 -11.32 -7.08 -4.71
C ASP A 46 -10.11 -7.56 -5.52
N GLN A 47 -8.93 -7.67 -4.90
CA GLN A 47 -7.69 -8.15 -5.51
C GLN A 47 -7.17 -7.28 -6.66
N ARG A 48 -7.60 -6.01 -6.78
CA ARG A 48 -7.09 -5.09 -7.81
C ARG A 48 -5.72 -4.51 -7.49
N PHE A 49 -5.46 -4.18 -6.23
CA PHE A 49 -4.23 -3.50 -5.81
C PHE A 49 -3.47 -4.35 -4.79
N GLU A 50 -2.14 -4.31 -4.88
CA GLU A 50 -1.26 -4.80 -3.83
C GLU A 50 -0.35 -3.68 -3.36
N LEU A 51 0.01 -3.72 -2.07
CA LEU A 51 0.90 -2.77 -1.42
C LEU A 51 1.99 -3.54 -0.67
N GLY A 52 3.25 -3.25 -0.94
CA GLY A 52 4.37 -3.94 -0.31
C GLY A 52 5.75 -3.44 -0.74
N PHE A 53 6.78 -4.19 -0.37
CA PHE A 53 8.16 -3.89 -0.73
C PHE A 53 8.50 -4.32 -2.16
N PHE A 54 9.22 -3.48 -2.89
CA PHE A 54 9.69 -3.78 -4.24
C PHE A 54 11.05 -3.12 -4.54
N SER A 55 11.68 -3.55 -5.62
CA SER A 55 12.87 -2.94 -6.22
C SER A 55 12.62 -2.76 -7.73
N PRO A 56 12.59 -1.53 -8.26
CA PRO A 56 12.35 -1.28 -9.68
C PRO A 56 13.57 -1.69 -10.53
N GLY A 57 13.32 -2.47 -11.59
CA GLY A 57 14.33 -2.87 -12.56
C GLY A 57 15.58 -3.49 -11.93
N ASN A 58 16.75 -2.92 -12.22
CA ASN A 58 18.04 -3.36 -11.68
C ASN A 58 18.48 -2.59 -10.43
N SER A 59 17.58 -1.80 -9.82
CA SER A 59 17.89 -1.01 -8.65
C SER A 59 18.22 -1.89 -7.45
N LYS A 60 19.29 -1.56 -6.73
CA LYS A 60 19.60 -2.14 -5.42
C LYS A 60 18.79 -1.51 -4.29
N ASN A 61 18.15 -0.38 -4.57
CA ASN A 61 17.31 0.31 -3.61
C ASN A 61 15.97 -0.42 -3.46
N ARG A 62 15.40 -0.25 -2.26
CA ARG A 62 14.14 -0.87 -1.84
C ARG A 62 13.14 0.23 -1.50
N TYR A 63 11.94 0.04 -1.99
CA TYR A 63 10.83 0.97 -1.82
C TYR A 63 9.61 0.24 -1.30
N PHE A 64 8.73 0.97 -0.62
CA PHE A 64 7.41 0.52 -0.25
C PHE A 64 6.40 1.26 -1.13
N GLY A 65 5.60 0.50 -1.88
CA GLY A 65 4.71 1.08 -2.88
C GLY A 65 3.59 0.15 -3.27
N MET A 66 2.75 0.66 -4.16
CA MET A 66 1.49 0.05 -4.57
C MET A 66 1.47 -0.14 -6.08
N TRP A 67 0.91 -1.26 -6.53
CA TRP A 67 0.79 -1.60 -7.95
C TRP A 67 -0.53 -2.30 -8.24
N TYR A 68 -0.88 -2.36 -9.52
CA TYR A 68 -1.98 -3.22 -9.97
C TYR A 68 -1.59 -4.69 -9.86
N LYS A 69 -2.43 -5.51 -9.25
CA LYS A 69 -2.14 -6.94 -9.10
C LYS A 69 -1.97 -7.67 -10.43
N ILE A 70 -2.73 -7.27 -11.45
CA ILE A 70 -2.66 -7.84 -12.81
C ILE A 70 -1.40 -7.41 -13.58
N SER A 71 -0.75 -6.34 -13.16
CA SER A 71 0.46 -5.77 -13.78
C SER A 71 1.40 -5.26 -12.68
N PRO A 72 2.11 -6.15 -11.97
CA PRO A 72 2.95 -5.79 -10.82
C PRO A 72 4.10 -4.82 -11.15
N GLU A 73 4.48 -4.72 -12.42
CA GLU A 73 5.43 -3.75 -12.95
C GLU A 73 4.87 -2.32 -13.00
N THR A 74 3.56 -2.14 -12.96
CA THR A 74 2.88 -0.83 -12.98
C THR A 74 2.68 -0.33 -11.56
N VAL A 75 3.70 0.31 -11.01
CA VAL A 75 3.68 0.95 -9.69
C VAL A 75 2.98 2.30 -9.80
N VAL A 76 1.95 2.51 -8.98
CA VAL A 76 1.07 3.69 -9.02
C VAL A 76 1.27 4.64 -7.85
N TRP A 77 1.98 4.20 -6.79
CA TRP A 77 2.28 5.01 -5.63
C TRP A 77 3.53 4.49 -4.89
N VAL A 78 4.37 5.38 -4.38
CA VAL A 78 5.60 5.05 -3.63
C VAL A 78 5.71 5.92 -2.38
N ALA A 79 5.80 5.29 -1.21
CA ALA A 79 5.90 5.97 0.08
C ALA A 79 7.24 6.71 0.22
N ASN A 80 8.34 5.95 0.22
CA ASN A 80 9.68 6.43 0.55
C ASN A 80 10.48 6.82 -0.70
N ARG A 81 9.85 7.51 -1.65
CA ARG A 81 10.47 7.90 -2.92
C ARG A 81 11.71 8.78 -2.74
N ASP A 82 11.74 9.62 -1.71
CA ASP A 82 12.86 10.53 -1.43
C ASP A 82 14.01 9.85 -0.67
N LYS A 83 13.70 8.81 0.11
CA LYS A 83 14.65 8.11 0.99
C LYS A 83 14.51 6.59 0.82
N PRO A 84 15.17 6.01 -0.19
CA PRO A 84 15.17 4.57 -0.39
C PRO A 84 15.78 3.81 0.78
N LEU A 85 15.34 2.56 0.96
CA LEU A 85 16.03 1.59 1.80
C LEU A 85 17.19 0.97 0.99
N THR A 86 18.32 0.73 1.64
CA THR A 86 19.52 0.14 1.00
C THR A 86 19.63 -1.37 1.18
N ASP A 87 18.70 -1.98 1.92
CA ASP A 87 18.64 -3.41 2.21
C ASP A 87 17.19 -3.90 2.32
N SER A 88 17.01 -5.20 2.58
CA SER A 88 15.70 -5.86 2.68
C SER A 88 15.14 -5.96 4.10
N HIS A 89 15.70 -5.25 5.07
CA HIS A 89 15.33 -5.35 6.49
C HIS A 89 14.35 -4.26 6.93
N GLY A 90 13.85 -3.45 6.00
CA GLY A 90 12.81 -2.47 6.31
C GLY A 90 11.47 -3.12 6.66
N PHE A 91 10.68 -2.42 7.49
CA PHE A 91 9.33 -2.84 7.86
C PHE A 91 8.41 -1.63 8.06
N LEU A 92 7.15 -1.80 7.68
CA LEU A 92 6.08 -0.83 7.90
C LEU A 92 5.36 -1.17 9.21
N THR A 93 5.18 -0.20 10.10
CA THR A 93 4.51 -0.38 11.39
C THR A 93 3.85 0.92 11.83
N PHE A 94 3.13 0.88 12.95
CA PHE A 94 2.69 2.09 13.65
C PHE A 94 3.73 2.61 14.64
N SER A 95 3.86 3.93 14.74
CA SER A 95 4.55 4.62 15.82
C SER A 95 3.72 4.55 17.11
N HIS A 96 4.31 4.97 18.24
CA HIS A 96 3.58 5.11 19.50
C HIS A 96 2.40 6.10 19.39
N ASP A 97 2.55 7.15 18.59
CA ASP A 97 1.56 8.21 18.43
C ASP A 97 0.50 7.89 17.34
N GLY A 98 0.67 6.74 16.67
CA GLY A 98 -0.27 6.19 15.71
C GLY A 98 0.02 6.55 14.26
N ASP A 99 1.18 7.16 13.96
CA ASP A 99 1.66 7.34 12.60
C ASP A 99 1.97 6.02 11.94
N LEU A 100 1.66 5.90 10.65
CA LEU A 100 2.20 4.82 9.84
C LEU A 100 3.63 5.18 9.44
N VAL A 101 4.59 4.37 9.86
CA VAL A 101 6.02 4.63 9.67
C VAL A 101 6.70 3.47 8.95
N LEU A 102 7.59 3.83 8.02
CA LEU A 102 8.53 2.90 7.41
C LEU A 102 9.87 3.05 8.14
N VAL A 103 10.42 1.93 8.60
CA VAL A 103 11.60 1.89 9.46
C VAL A 103 12.67 1.01 8.82
N ASP A 104 13.93 1.40 8.92
CA ASP A 104 15.09 0.62 8.44
C ASP A 104 15.64 -0.36 9.49
N GLN A 105 16.71 -1.10 9.14
CA GLN A 105 17.36 -2.05 10.06
C GLN A 105 17.88 -1.43 11.37
N SER A 106 18.25 -0.15 11.33
CA SER A 106 18.77 0.60 12.48
C SER A 106 17.65 1.16 13.37
N LYS A 107 16.40 0.85 13.03
CA LYS A 107 15.19 1.42 13.65
C LYS A 107 15.02 2.93 13.38
N SER A 108 15.68 3.45 12.34
CA SER A 108 15.48 4.83 11.90
C SER A 108 14.25 4.93 11.01
N VAL A 109 13.44 5.97 11.24
CA VAL A 109 12.28 6.26 10.39
C VAL A 109 12.78 6.82 9.06
N VAL A 110 12.41 6.15 7.96
CA VAL A 110 12.71 6.60 6.59
C VAL A 110 11.55 7.33 5.95
N TRP A 111 10.32 7.04 6.38
CA TRP A 111 9.10 7.70 5.92
C TRP A 111 8.02 7.62 7.01
N SER A 112 7.12 8.61 7.06
CA SER A 112 6.01 8.69 8.01
C SER A 112 4.80 9.37 7.37
N SER A 113 3.59 8.97 7.77
CA SER A 113 2.33 9.65 7.43
C SER A 113 2.23 11.08 8.01
N ASN A 114 3.05 11.42 9.01
CA ASN A 114 3.10 12.74 9.66
C ASN A 114 1.72 13.26 10.09
N LEU A 115 1.04 12.49 10.94
CA LEU A 115 -0.26 12.85 11.49
C LEU A 115 -0.15 14.10 12.36
N SER A 116 -1.13 15.00 12.24
CA SER A 116 -1.20 16.20 13.08
C SER A 116 -1.67 15.91 14.51
N ARG A 117 -2.28 14.75 14.76
CA ARG A 117 -2.89 14.36 16.05
C ARG A 117 -2.66 12.89 16.31
N VAL A 118 -2.50 12.55 17.59
CA VAL A 118 -2.37 11.17 18.06
C VAL A 118 -3.63 10.37 17.72
N VAL A 119 -3.45 9.18 17.17
CA VAL A 119 -4.53 8.26 16.80
C VAL A 119 -4.44 7.01 17.67
N LYS A 120 -5.50 6.72 18.42
CA LYS A 120 -5.56 5.52 19.27
C LYS A 120 -6.07 4.32 18.47
N ASN A 121 -5.41 3.18 18.61
CA ASN A 121 -5.74 1.94 17.89
C ASN A 121 -5.87 2.16 16.37
N PRO A 122 -4.81 2.70 15.72
CA PRO A 122 -4.84 2.96 14.30
C PRO A 122 -4.89 1.65 13.49
N VAL A 123 -5.52 1.75 12.34
CA VAL A 123 -5.57 0.72 11.30
C VAL A 123 -5.23 1.38 9.97
N ALA A 124 -4.31 0.76 9.23
CA ALA A 124 -4.03 1.10 7.85
C ALA A 124 -4.78 0.10 6.98
N GLN A 125 -5.51 0.58 5.98
CA GLN A 125 -6.33 -0.26 5.10
C GLN A 125 -6.08 0.12 3.65
N LEU A 126 -5.82 -0.87 2.80
CA LEU A 126 -5.78 -0.71 1.37
C LEU A 126 -7.18 -0.90 0.79
N LEU A 127 -7.81 0.19 0.38
CA LEU A 127 -9.14 0.14 -0.23
C LEU A 127 -9.09 -0.38 -1.67
N ASP A 128 -10.23 -0.87 -2.14
CA ASP A 128 -10.45 -1.34 -3.51
C ASP A 128 -10.22 -0.25 -4.57
N THR A 129 -10.28 1.03 -4.20
CA THR A 129 -9.93 2.15 -5.09
C THR A 129 -8.42 2.32 -5.27
N GLY A 130 -7.61 1.62 -4.48
CA GLY A 130 -6.17 1.85 -4.36
C GLY A 130 -5.83 2.94 -3.35
N ASN A 131 -6.80 3.46 -2.58
CA ASN A 131 -6.47 4.41 -1.52
C ASN A 131 -6.00 3.66 -0.26
N LEU A 132 -4.72 3.80 0.10
CA LEU A 132 -4.24 3.44 1.43
C LEU A 132 -4.69 4.51 2.43
N VAL A 133 -5.52 4.13 3.38
CA VAL A 133 -6.09 5.04 4.39
C VAL A 133 -5.64 4.65 5.80
N LEU A 134 -5.44 5.66 6.64
CA LEU A 134 -5.22 5.51 8.07
C LEU A 134 -6.47 5.97 8.81
N ARG A 135 -7.06 5.08 9.61
CA ARG A 135 -8.26 5.35 10.39
C ARG A 135 -8.16 4.76 11.79
N GLU A 136 -9.05 5.20 12.68
CA GLU A 136 -9.26 4.50 13.95
C GLU A 136 -10.04 3.21 13.69
N ASN A 137 -9.69 2.13 14.41
CA ASN A 137 -10.28 0.80 14.17
C ASN A 137 -11.83 0.79 14.15
N PHE A 138 -12.45 1.58 15.03
CA PHE A 138 -13.90 1.64 15.19
C PHE A 138 -14.60 2.61 14.23
N SER A 139 -13.85 3.44 13.49
CA SER A 139 -14.46 4.31 12.48
C SER A 139 -14.49 3.60 11.12
N LEU A 140 -15.68 3.57 10.53
CA LEU A 140 -15.92 3.05 9.17
C LEU A 140 -16.27 4.15 8.17
N ASN A 141 -16.41 5.40 8.63
CA ASN A 141 -16.78 6.52 7.76
C ASN A 141 -15.55 7.06 7.05
N SER A 142 -15.69 7.40 5.77
CA SER A 142 -14.60 7.99 4.98
C SER A 142 -14.17 9.37 5.47
N ASP A 143 -15.06 10.11 6.14
CA ASP A 143 -14.79 11.45 6.66
C ASP A 143 -13.86 11.45 7.88
N ASP A 144 -13.62 10.26 8.47
CA ASP A 144 -12.79 10.09 9.65
C ASP A 144 -11.36 9.62 9.31
N TYR A 145 -11.00 9.59 8.03
CA TYR A 145 -9.63 9.28 7.62
C TYR A 145 -8.67 10.32 8.19
N ARG A 146 -7.65 9.83 8.89
CA ARG A 146 -6.61 10.65 9.53
C ARG A 146 -5.47 10.96 8.57
N TRP A 147 -5.28 10.08 7.59
CA TRP A 147 -4.34 10.23 6.49
C TRP A 147 -4.79 9.35 5.31
N GLN A 148 -4.48 9.77 4.09
CA GLN A 148 -4.76 8.98 2.89
C GLN A 148 -3.69 9.18 1.82
N SER A 149 -3.31 8.09 1.14
CA SER A 149 -2.35 8.12 0.04
C SER A 149 -2.82 8.97 -1.15
N PHE A 150 -4.13 9.09 -1.35
CA PHE A 150 -4.73 9.91 -2.41
C PHE A 150 -4.44 11.41 -2.27
N ASP A 151 -4.07 11.87 -1.07
CA ASP A 151 -3.60 13.24 -0.85
C ASP A 151 -2.12 13.42 -1.18
N HIS A 152 -1.36 12.34 -1.28
CA HIS A 152 0.08 12.35 -1.53
C HIS A 152 0.43 11.54 -2.78
N PRO A 153 -0.03 11.96 -3.98
CA PRO A 153 0.27 11.28 -5.24
C PRO A 153 1.78 11.16 -5.51
N SER A 154 2.15 10.13 -6.29
CA SER A 154 3.49 10.00 -6.87
C SER A 154 3.52 10.63 -8.27
N ASP A 155 3.48 9.83 -9.33
CA ASP A 155 3.44 10.27 -10.73
C ASP A 155 2.13 9.87 -11.44
N THR A 156 1.25 9.14 -10.75
CA THR A 156 0.03 8.55 -11.30
C THR A 156 -1.22 9.13 -10.64
N LEU A 157 -2.26 9.35 -11.43
CA LEU A 157 -3.60 9.72 -10.97
C LEU A 157 -4.55 8.52 -11.17
N LEU A 158 -4.94 7.86 -10.08
CA LEU A 158 -5.94 6.79 -10.09
C LEU A 158 -7.36 7.36 -10.16
N PRO A 159 -8.36 6.54 -10.54
CA PRO A 159 -9.76 6.89 -10.34
C PRO A 159 -10.02 7.35 -8.90
N ASP A 160 -10.94 8.31 -8.73
CA ASP A 160 -11.33 8.92 -7.47
C ASP A 160 -10.27 9.79 -6.77
N MET A 161 -9.03 9.84 -7.28
CA MET A 161 -8.03 10.81 -6.81
C MET A 161 -8.39 12.22 -7.26
N LYS A 162 -8.07 13.20 -6.41
CA LYS A 162 -8.21 14.63 -6.71
C LYS A 162 -6.85 15.20 -7.11
N LEU A 163 -6.83 16.00 -8.16
CA LEU A 163 -5.65 16.77 -8.57
C LEU A 163 -5.93 18.27 -8.42
N GLY A 164 -4.95 19.02 -7.94
CA GLY A 164 -5.05 20.47 -7.71
C GLY A 164 -5.23 20.85 -6.25
N TRP A 165 -5.83 22.00 -6.01
CA TRP A 165 -5.85 22.65 -4.70
C TRP A 165 -7.05 22.26 -3.85
N ASP A 166 -6.78 21.90 -2.59
CA ASP A 166 -7.75 22.04 -1.51
C ASP A 166 -7.62 23.43 -0.91
N VAL A 167 -8.46 24.35 -1.39
CA VAL A 167 -8.42 25.77 -0.99
C VAL A 167 -8.75 25.95 0.50
N LYS A 168 -9.48 25.02 1.13
CA LYS A 168 -9.85 25.14 2.54
C LYS A 168 -8.66 24.94 3.48
N ILE A 169 -7.76 24.01 3.14
CA ILE A 169 -6.59 23.67 3.96
C ILE A 169 -5.26 24.17 3.35
N GLY A 170 -5.30 24.81 2.17
CA GLY A 170 -4.12 25.33 1.49
C GLY A 170 -3.17 24.24 1.00
N PHE A 171 -3.71 23.08 0.63
CA PHE A 171 -2.93 21.90 0.26
C PHE A 171 -3.04 21.61 -1.24
N GLU A 172 -1.90 21.47 -1.92
CA GLU A 172 -1.82 21.16 -3.35
C GLU A 172 -1.52 19.68 -3.59
N ARG A 173 -2.33 19.02 -4.41
CA ARG A 173 -2.07 17.69 -4.96
C ARG A 173 -1.52 17.84 -6.37
N CYS A 174 -0.29 17.40 -6.61
CA CYS A 174 0.37 17.44 -7.93
C CYS A 174 1.08 16.12 -8.22
N LEU A 175 1.26 15.79 -9.51
CA LEU A 175 2.00 14.60 -9.91
C LEU A 175 3.45 14.99 -10.19
N THR A 176 4.41 14.21 -9.72
CA THR A 176 5.83 14.40 -10.03
C THR A 176 6.42 13.11 -10.55
N SER A 177 6.99 13.15 -11.76
CA SER A 177 7.52 11.99 -12.46
C SER A 177 8.56 11.25 -11.63
N TRP A 178 8.78 9.98 -11.96
CA TRP A 178 9.99 9.29 -11.55
C TRP A 178 11.20 9.92 -12.23
N LYS A 179 12.35 9.84 -11.59
CA LYS A 179 13.64 10.30 -12.14
C LYS A 179 14.08 9.44 -13.32
N SER A 180 13.83 8.13 -13.25
CA SER A 180 14.04 7.20 -14.37
C SER A 180 13.19 5.94 -14.20
N LYS A 181 13.23 5.04 -15.18
CA LYS A 181 12.53 3.74 -15.12
C LYS A 181 12.89 2.90 -13.88
N ASP A 182 14.14 3.00 -13.43
CA ASP A 182 14.66 2.20 -12.31
C ASP A 182 14.81 3.03 -11.01
N ASP A 183 14.39 4.30 -11.02
CA ASP A 183 14.53 5.24 -9.90
C ASP A 183 13.24 6.06 -9.68
N PRO A 184 12.41 5.68 -8.68
CA PRO A 184 11.15 6.35 -8.37
C PRO A 184 11.30 7.67 -7.59
N SER A 185 12.53 8.11 -7.28
CA SER A 185 12.75 9.44 -6.71
C SER A 185 12.15 10.54 -7.59
N PRO A 186 11.79 11.72 -7.02
CA PRO A 186 11.27 12.83 -7.81
C PRO A 186 12.18 13.18 -8.99
N GLY A 187 11.61 13.14 -10.19
CA GLY A 187 12.25 13.55 -11.43
C GLY A 187 12.00 15.03 -11.75
N ASP A 188 12.31 15.40 -12.99
CA ASP A 188 12.34 16.80 -13.42
C ASP A 188 10.97 17.35 -13.87
N TYR A 189 9.94 16.50 -13.96
CA TYR A 189 8.63 16.88 -14.49
C TYR A 189 7.53 16.82 -13.43
N THR A 190 6.80 17.92 -13.28
CA THR A 190 5.64 18.03 -12.38
C THR A 190 4.41 18.49 -13.16
N PHE A 191 3.28 17.82 -12.97
CA PHE A 191 1.98 18.22 -13.47
C PHE A 191 1.13 18.75 -12.32
N ARG A 192 0.78 20.04 -12.36
CA ARG A 192 0.08 20.74 -11.29
C ARG A 192 -0.93 21.76 -11.80
N LEU A 193 -1.89 22.12 -10.97
CA LEU A 193 -2.88 23.15 -11.27
C LEU A 193 -2.41 24.50 -10.70
N ASN A 194 -2.19 25.48 -11.58
CA ASN A 194 -1.92 26.86 -11.15
C ASN A 194 -3.25 27.61 -10.99
N ILE A 195 -3.51 28.16 -9.80
CA ILE A 195 -4.72 28.95 -9.49
C ILE A 195 -4.44 30.46 -9.43
N ASN A 196 -3.21 30.90 -9.66
CA ASN A 196 -2.81 32.31 -9.56
C ASN A 196 -3.24 33.17 -10.77
N GLU A 197 -4.26 32.75 -11.53
CA GLU A 197 -4.77 33.46 -12.70
C GLU A 197 -6.31 33.43 -12.83
N LEU A 198 -7.06 33.36 -11.72
CA LEU A 198 -8.49 33.69 -11.76
C LEU A 198 -8.63 35.23 -11.65
N PRO A 199 -9.01 35.96 -12.72
CA PRO A 199 -9.44 37.35 -12.62
C PRO A 199 -10.71 37.50 -11.76
#